data_AF-A0A960XS43-F1
#
_entry.id   AF-A0A960XS43-F1
#
_cell.length_a   1.000
_cell.length_b   1.000
_cell.length_c   1.000
_cell.angle_alpha   90.00
_cell.angle_beta   90.00
_cell.angle_gamma   90.00
#
_symmetry.space_group_name_H-M   'P 1'
#
loop_
_entity.id
_entity.type
_entity.pdbx_description
1 polymer ?
#
loop_
_entity_poly.entity_id
_entity_poly.type
_entity_poly.pdbx_seq_one_letter_code
_entity_poly.pdbx_strand_id
1 'polypeptide(L)'
;RRLYATISNPEASGIRDEVPGDDFAVAHGSAHGRRRMESFINRDAPETMGDYRATMAGRPVPQVSHEVGQWYVYPDLSEIDEYTGALRPVTLEHFRDVAKREGVLAQVPAFVKATGRLSLELYKEEIERSLRTPEYGGFQLLGLQDSFDQGAAYTGMVNSFFEPKPFVTAERFHEFCGPQVPLARMAKRVWTNSETFTAAIEFANYGPAPLNNATLAWRVMDGAKQVAQGSLPTMTLPDSGLTQVGSVSLPLSQFRTARQLQLEVGPRGGSVRNRWNFWVYPDAAQPLRAPDVTVVSSFDTEAREALRAGKSVVLLPSGFNSPYPTAMTPPFWSPIMFSNQKQTLGLLCDPQHPALRDFPTDGHSDWQWFDLLFQASAIRLQGTAESYHPIVQAIDRPDRNHKLALVYETKVGPGKLLVCSLDLNRDLDKRPVARQLRQSLLRYAASPAFKPTVEIPLDNNLPAFTRDSTLARLSPKMSASTEHENFWAINATDNNPETYWHSNWNPPEPPLPHSLVVELRKPVTVKGFTQTPRQDCNHGRIAEFRIHSSDDGKSWKTIAEGTWPDNGDTQRVTLEKPVTARFFKLESLQEVAGRKWTSVGEFDIVTE
;
A
#
# COMPACT_ATOMS: atom_id res chain seq x y z
N ARG A 1 -30.00 -12.17 -32.28
CA ARG A 1 -28.72 -12.87 -32.56
C ARG A 1 -28.23 -13.48 -31.25
N ARG A 2 -27.80 -14.74 -31.24
CA ARG A 2 -27.10 -15.33 -30.07
C ARG A 2 -25.61 -15.01 -30.24
N LEU A 3 -24.94 -14.59 -29.17
CA LEU A 3 -23.49 -14.37 -29.16
C LEU A 3 -22.80 -15.63 -28.63
N TYR A 4 -21.61 -15.92 -29.13
CA TYR A 4 -20.83 -17.11 -28.76
C TYR A 4 -19.41 -16.75 -28.30
N ALA A 5 -18.92 -17.47 -27.30
CA ALA A 5 -17.53 -17.47 -26.85
C ALA A 5 -17.13 -18.93 -26.56
N THR A 6 -15.98 -19.36 -27.06
CA THR A 6 -15.55 -20.77 -26.99
C THR A 6 -15.14 -21.16 -25.57
N ILE A 7 -14.50 -20.25 -24.83
CA ILE A 7 -13.94 -20.52 -23.50
C ILE A 7 -13.87 -19.24 -22.67
N SER A 8 -14.00 -19.38 -21.35
CA SER A 8 -13.62 -18.36 -20.37
C SER A 8 -12.23 -18.65 -19.79
N ASN A 9 -11.43 -17.63 -19.55
CA ASN A 9 -10.03 -17.76 -19.09
C ASN A 9 -9.13 -18.57 -20.05
N PRO A 10 -9.06 -18.18 -21.35
CA PRO A 10 -8.16 -18.82 -22.32
C PRO A 10 -6.69 -18.81 -21.86
N GLU A 11 -6.30 -17.87 -21.00
CA GLU A 11 -4.94 -17.73 -20.48
C GLU A 11 -4.51 -18.91 -19.61
N ALA A 12 -5.43 -19.58 -18.92
CA ALA A 12 -5.15 -20.82 -18.19
C ALA A 12 -4.70 -21.95 -19.14
N SER A 13 -5.05 -21.86 -20.42
CA SER A 13 -4.61 -22.77 -21.49
C SER A 13 -3.48 -22.19 -22.34
N GLY A 14 -2.85 -21.10 -21.90
CA GLY A 14 -1.76 -20.43 -22.62
C GLY A 14 -2.18 -19.57 -23.81
N ILE A 15 -3.48 -19.40 -24.06
CA ILE A 15 -4.00 -18.59 -25.17
C ILE A 15 -4.14 -17.14 -24.68
N ARG A 16 -3.42 -16.21 -25.30
CA ARG A 16 -3.44 -14.77 -24.93
C ARG A 16 -4.07 -13.86 -25.98
N ASP A 17 -4.28 -14.38 -27.18
CA ASP A 17 -4.93 -13.71 -28.30
C ASP A 17 -6.40 -14.14 -28.40
N GLU A 18 -7.16 -13.51 -29.29
CA GLU A 18 -8.55 -13.86 -29.53
C GLU A 18 -8.69 -15.28 -30.10
N VAL A 19 -9.73 -16.00 -29.67
CA VAL A 19 -10.09 -17.29 -30.24
C VAL A 19 -10.85 -17.06 -31.55
N PRO A 20 -10.36 -17.53 -32.72
CA PRO A 20 -11.03 -17.31 -33.98
C PRO A 20 -12.46 -17.85 -33.98
N GLY A 21 -13.42 -17.02 -34.39
CA GLY A 21 -14.84 -17.38 -34.47
C GLY A 21 -15.69 -17.00 -33.25
N ASP A 22 -15.06 -16.54 -32.16
CA ASP A 22 -15.80 -15.98 -31.03
C ASP A 22 -16.43 -14.62 -31.40
N ASP A 23 -17.64 -14.34 -30.92
CA ASP A 23 -18.29 -13.03 -31.04
C ASP A 23 -17.83 -12.06 -29.93
N PHE A 24 -17.28 -12.59 -28.83
CA PHE A 24 -16.73 -11.83 -27.70
C PHE A 24 -15.72 -12.68 -26.91
N ALA A 25 -14.79 -12.04 -26.20
CA ALA A 25 -13.81 -12.72 -25.36
C ALA A 25 -14.20 -12.67 -23.87
N VAL A 26 -13.93 -13.74 -23.11
CA VAL A 26 -14.06 -13.79 -21.65
C VAL A 26 -12.70 -14.13 -21.04
N ALA A 27 -11.98 -13.13 -20.55
CA ALA A 27 -10.53 -13.27 -20.29
C ALA A 27 -10.02 -12.36 -19.14
N HIS A 28 -8.88 -12.73 -18.55
CA HIS A 28 -8.17 -11.98 -17.49
C HIS A 28 -7.26 -10.86 -18.03
N GLY A 29 -6.86 -10.94 -19.29
CA GLY A 29 -5.89 -10.07 -19.94
C GLY A 29 -5.94 -10.20 -21.46
N SER A 30 -4.83 -9.85 -22.11
CA SER A 30 -4.51 -10.17 -23.50
C SER A 30 -2.99 -10.06 -23.71
N ALA A 31 -2.53 -10.34 -24.93
CA ALA A 31 -1.17 -10.00 -25.36
C ALA A 31 -0.82 -8.50 -25.16
N HIS A 32 -1.82 -7.61 -25.07
CA HIS A 32 -1.63 -6.16 -24.95
C HIS A 32 -1.73 -5.63 -23.51
N GLY A 33 -1.89 -6.49 -22.50
CA GLY A 33 -1.83 -6.09 -21.09
C GLY A 33 -2.74 -6.87 -20.15
N ARG A 34 -2.55 -6.65 -18.84
CA ARG A 34 -3.40 -7.20 -17.77
C ARG A 34 -4.60 -6.30 -17.49
N ARG A 35 -5.71 -6.88 -17.02
CA ARG A 35 -6.96 -6.14 -16.73
C ARG A 35 -7.45 -6.27 -15.29
N ARG A 36 -6.69 -6.96 -14.42
CA ARG A 36 -6.94 -6.99 -12.96
C ARG A 36 -6.15 -5.92 -12.22
N MET A 37 -6.66 -5.48 -11.07
CA MET A 37 -6.07 -4.36 -10.33
C MET A 37 -4.85 -4.64 -9.50
N GLU A 38 -4.60 -5.91 -9.23
CA GLU A 38 -3.42 -6.36 -8.49
C GLU A 38 -2.12 -5.73 -9.01
N SER A 39 -2.03 -5.50 -10.33
CA SER A 39 -0.83 -4.96 -10.98
C SER A 39 -0.65 -3.43 -10.86
N PHE A 40 -1.63 -2.71 -10.31
CA PHE A 40 -1.58 -1.24 -10.22
C PHE A 40 -1.91 -0.66 -8.84
N ILE A 41 -2.82 -1.24 -8.05
CA ILE A 41 -3.21 -0.63 -6.75
C ILE A 41 -2.04 -0.53 -5.78
N ASN A 42 -1.09 -1.46 -5.83
CA ASN A 42 0.10 -1.43 -4.97
C ASN A 42 1.32 -0.78 -5.64
N ARG A 43 1.15 -0.14 -6.81
CA ARG A 43 2.23 0.46 -7.59
C ARG A 43 2.00 1.95 -7.86
N ASP A 44 0.79 2.30 -8.27
CA ASP A 44 0.46 3.63 -8.78
C ASP A 44 -0.36 4.41 -7.75
N ALA A 45 -0.18 5.74 -7.73
CA ALA A 45 -0.94 6.61 -6.83
C ALA A 45 -2.47 6.51 -7.09
N PRO A 46 -3.32 6.52 -6.04
CA PRO A 46 -4.76 6.34 -6.19
C PRO A 46 -5.44 7.43 -7.02
N GLU A 47 -6.23 6.99 -7.99
CA GLU A 47 -6.88 7.80 -9.01
C GLU A 47 -8.19 7.11 -9.47
N THR A 48 -8.90 7.69 -10.43
CA THR A 48 -10.08 7.09 -11.10
C THR A 48 -10.08 7.38 -12.61
N MET A 49 -8.96 7.83 -13.19
CA MET A 49 -8.79 8.02 -14.63
C MET A 49 -8.62 6.70 -15.37
N GLY A 50 -8.06 5.67 -14.73
CA GLY A 50 -7.75 4.42 -15.41
C GLY A 50 -8.98 3.74 -16.01
N ASP A 51 -8.74 3.11 -17.16
CA ASP A 51 -9.64 2.30 -17.97
C ASP A 51 -8.80 1.31 -18.82
N TYR A 52 -9.45 0.50 -19.65
CA TYR A 52 -8.81 -0.53 -20.46
C TYR A 52 -8.76 -0.17 -21.95
N ARG A 53 -8.86 1.11 -22.35
CA ARG A 53 -8.82 1.50 -23.78
C ARG A 53 -7.55 1.01 -24.48
N ALA A 54 -6.40 1.14 -23.82
CA ALA A 54 -5.13 0.66 -24.37
C ALA A 54 -5.13 -0.86 -24.58
N THR A 55 -5.74 -1.61 -23.66
CA THR A 55 -5.85 -3.08 -23.76
C THR A 55 -6.89 -3.52 -24.79
N MET A 56 -7.90 -2.68 -25.06
CA MET A 56 -8.95 -2.93 -26.06
C MET A 56 -8.55 -2.51 -27.49
N ALA A 57 -7.53 -1.67 -27.64
CA ALA A 57 -7.14 -1.13 -28.94
C ALA A 57 -6.80 -2.25 -29.94
N GLY A 58 -7.42 -2.20 -31.12
CA GLY A 58 -7.16 -3.15 -32.22
C GLY A 58 -7.83 -4.52 -32.07
N ARG A 59 -8.62 -4.76 -31.02
CA ARG A 59 -9.31 -6.04 -30.84
C ARG A 59 -10.52 -6.14 -31.79
N PRO A 60 -10.74 -7.31 -32.41
CA PRO A 60 -11.83 -7.52 -33.37
C PRO A 60 -13.19 -7.74 -32.69
N VAL A 61 -13.20 -8.07 -31.39
CA VAL A 61 -14.39 -8.43 -30.62
C VAL A 61 -14.39 -7.75 -29.24
N PRO A 62 -15.57 -7.43 -28.68
CA PRO A 62 -15.67 -6.91 -27.32
C PRO A 62 -15.18 -7.94 -26.30
N GLN A 63 -14.82 -7.46 -25.11
CA GLN A 63 -14.34 -8.32 -24.02
C GLN A 63 -15.14 -8.15 -22.73
N VAL A 64 -15.42 -9.28 -22.09
CA VAL A 64 -15.88 -9.41 -20.73
C VAL A 64 -14.69 -9.75 -19.83
N SER A 65 -14.45 -8.97 -18.78
CA SER A 65 -13.48 -9.34 -17.74
C SER A 65 -13.95 -10.59 -17.01
N HIS A 66 -13.11 -11.61 -16.92
CA HIS A 66 -13.42 -12.82 -16.15
C HIS A 66 -12.92 -12.69 -14.70
N GLU A 67 -13.72 -13.19 -13.76
CA GLU A 67 -13.44 -13.20 -12.31
C GLU A 67 -12.97 -11.83 -11.76
N VAL A 68 -13.81 -10.82 -11.89
CA VAL A 68 -13.63 -9.52 -11.23
C VAL A 68 -13.95 -9.64 -9.73
N GLY A 69 -13.26 -8.87 -8.90
CA GLY A 69 -13.33 -9.02 -7.45
C GLY A 69 -12.23 -9.95 -6.94
N GLN A 70 -12.49 -10.79 -5.93
CA GLN A 70 -11.52 -11.73 -5.34
C GLN A 70 -10.59 -11.11 -4.27
N TRP A 71 -11.03 -10.04 -3.62
CA TRP A 71 -10.32 -9.43 -2.49
C TRP A 71 -10.76 -10.07 -1.17
N TYR A 72 -9.83 -10.75 -0.50
CA TYR A 72 -10.13 -11.49 0.72
C TYR A 72 -10.64 -10.60 1.85
N VAL A 73 -11.73 -11.03 2.48
CA VAL A 73 -12.34 -10.42 3.66
C VAL A 73 -12.06 -11.33 4.85
N TYR A 74 -11.79 -10.73 6.02
CA TYR A 74 -11.64 -11.50 7.24
C TYR A 74 -12.94 -12.30 7.49
N PRO A 75 -12.87 -13.62 7.73
CA PRO A 75 -14.05 -14.47 7.84
C PRO A 75 -14.91 -14.10 9.05
N ASP A 76 -16.23 -14.10 8.87
CA ASP A 76 -17.17 -13.86 9.97
C ASP A 76 -17.34 -15.15 10.78
N LEU A 77 -16.78 -15.15 11.99
CA LEU A 77 -16.81 -16.32 12.87
C LEU A 77 -18.19 -16.55 13.49
N SER A 78 -19.13 -15.60 13.39
CA SER A 78 -20.50 -15.82 13.84
C SER A 78 -21.24 -16.84 12.97
N GLU A 79 -20.80 -17.02 11.71
CA GLU A 79 -21.38 -18.02 10.79
C GLU A 79 -21.20 -19.46 11.29
N ILE A 80 -20.26 -19.74 12.21
CA ILE A 80 -20.00 -21.08 12.74
C ILE A 80 -21.29 -21.75 13.24
N ASP A 81 -22.14 -21.00 13.93
CA ASP A 81 -23.36 -21.53 14.55
C ASP A 81 -24.49 -21.76 13.52
N GLU A 82 -24.36 -21.26 12.29
CA GLU A 82 -25.33 -21.45 11.20
C GLU A 82 -25.17 -22.81 10.50
N TYR A 83 -24.00 -23.45 10.62
CA TYR A 83 -23.72 -24.77 10.06
C TYR A 83 -24.37 -25.91 10.85
N THR A 84 -25.70 -26.00 10.73
CA THR A 84 -26.53 -27.03 11.40
C THR A 84 -26.79 -28.28 10.54
N GLY A 85 -26.36 -28.26 9.28
CA GLY A 85 -26.57 -29.32 8.30
C GLY A 85 -25.47 -30.39 8.27
N ALA A 86 -25.25 -30.99 7.09
CA ALA A 86 -24.27 -32.06 6.90
C ALA A 86 -22.80 -31.57 6.83
N LEU A 87 -22.58 -30.26 6.69
CA LEU A 87 -21.26 -29.64 6.61
C LEU A 87 -20.86 -29.06 7.96
N ARG A 88 -19.60 -29.28 8.37
CA ARG A 88 -19.00 -28.66 9.56
C ARG A 88 -17.95 -27.62 9.15
N PRO A 89 -17.97 -26.39 9.71
CA PRO A 89 -17.11 -25.29 9.28
C PRO A 89 -15.74 -25.35 9.98
N VAL A 90 -15.02 -26.46 9.82
CA VAL A 90 -13.75 -26.71 10.55
C VAL A 90 -12.69 -25.62 10.36
N THR A 91 -12.69 -24.94 9.22
CA THR A 91 -11.80 -23.81 8.93
C THR A 91 -12.14 -22.59 9.81
N LEU A 92 -13.42 -22.25 9.94
CA LEU A 92 -13.85 -21.14 10.80
C LEU A 92 -13.61 -21.47 12.28
N GLU A 93 -13.87 -22.71 12.71
CA GLU A 93 -13.55 -23.17 14.06
C GLU A 93 -12.05 -23.01 14.37
N HIS A 94 -11.18 -23.40 13.44
CA HIS A 94 -9.74 -23.22 13.57
C HIS A 94 -9.36 -21.74 13.69
N PHE A 95 -9.90 -20.87 12.84
CA PHE A 95 -9.63 -19.43 12.89
C PHE A 95 -10.10 -18.79 14.20
N ARG A 96 -11.24 -19.22 14.74
CA ARG A 96 -11.71 -18.80 16.08
C ARG A 96 -10.72 -19.18 17.16
N ASP A 97 -10.25 -20.42 17.16
CA ASP A 97 -9.32 -20.91 18.18
C ASP A 97 -7.95 -20.21 18.08
N VAL A 98 -7.49 -19.91 16.86
CA VAL A 98 -6.27 -19.12 16.60
C VAL A 98 -6.45 -17.66 17.04
N ALA A 99 -7.59 -17.02 16.71
CA ALA A 99 -7.90 -15.65 17.15
C ALA A 99 -7.98 -15.54 18.67
N LYS A 100 -8.51 -16.57 19.35
CA LYS A 100 -8.53 -16.67 20.81
C LYS A 100 -7.12 -16.77 21.38
N ARG A 101 -6.27 -17.65 20.81
CA ARG A 101 -4.88 -17.84 21.26
C ARG A 101 -4.04 -16.58 21.12
N GLU A 102 -4.20 -15.82 20.04
CA GLU A 102 -3.45 -14.58 19.81
C GLU A 102 -4.11 -13.35 20.46
N GLY A 103 -5.23 -13.52 21.17
CA GLY A 103 -5.88 -12.46 21.94
C GLY A 103 -6.56 -11.38 21.10
N VAL A 104 -7.06 -11.74 19.90
CA VAL A 104 -7.74 -10.83 18.96
C VAL A 104 -9.19 -11.24 18.67
N LEU A 105 -9.71 -12.30 19.30
CA LEU A 105 -11.07 -12.80 19.07
C LEU A 105 -12.15 -11.71 19.23
N ALA A 106 -12.03 -10.86 20.25
CA ALA A 106 -12.97 -9.76 20.48
C ALA A 106 -12.94 -8.67 19.38
N GLN A 107 -11.86 -8.59 18.60
CA GLN A 107 -11.72 -7.63 17.49
C GLN A 107 -12.29 -8.17 16.18
N VAL A 108 -12.62 -9.46 16.08
CA VAL A 108 -13.05 -10.10 14.82
C VAL A 108 -14.22 -9.38 14.15
N PRO A 109 -15.32 -8.98 14.85
CA PRO A 109 -16.40 -8.24 14.19
C PRO A 109 -15.92 -6.93 13.54
N ALA A 110 -14.96 -6.25 14.17
CA ALA A 110 -14.34 -5.05 13.61
C ALA A 110 -13.40 -5.38 12.44
N PHE A 111 -12.68 -6.52 12.47
CA PHE A 111 -11.87 -6.99 11.35
C PHE A 111 -12.73 -7.31 10.12
N VAL A 112 -13.83 -8.05 10.29
CA VAL A 112 -14.78 -8.35 9.21
C VAL A 112 -15.25 -7.06 8.54
N LYS A 113 -15.68 -6.09 9.35
CA LYS A 113 -16.14 -4.79 8.83
C LYS A 113 -15.02 -4.02 8.12
N ALA A 114 -13.84 -3.90 8.73
CA ALA A 114 -12.75 -3.10 8.18
C ALA A 114 -12.18 -3.67 6.87
N THR A 115 -11.93 -4.99 6.84
CA THR A 115 -11.45 -5.68 5.64
C THR A 115 -12.50 -5.71 4.54
N GLY A 116 -13.77 -5.91 4.89
CA GLY A 116 -14.88 -5.86 3.93
C GLY A 116 -15.11 -4.49 3.32
N ARG A 117 -14.92 -3.40 4.09
CA ARG A 117 -14.99 -2.03 3.57
C ARG A 117 -13.88 -1.74 2.56
N LEU A 118 -12.65 -2.20 2.82
CA LEU A 118 -11.56 -2.11 1.86
C LEU A 118 -11.88 -2.93 0.59
N SER A 119 -12.27 -4.20 0.75
CA SER A 119 -12.65 -5.08 -0.36
C SER A 119 -13.75 -4.46 -1.22
N LEU A 120 -14.78 -3.85 -0.62
CA LEU A 120 -15.85 -3.16 -1.33
C LEU A 120 -15.35 -2.01 -2.22
N GLU A 121 -14.43 -1.18 -1.72
CA GLU A 121 -13.86 -0.08 -2.51
C GLU A 121 -12.98 -0.60 -3.66
N LEU A 122 -12.32 -1.76 -3.48
CA LEU A 122 -11.58 -2.44 -4.55
C LEU A 122 -12.53 -3.05 -5.60
N TYR A 123 -13.63 -3.69 -5.20
CA TYR A 123 -14.67 -4.15 -6.14
C TYR A 123 -15.25 -2.98 -6.95
N LYS A 124 -15.57 -1.88 -6.26
CA LYS A 124 -16.07 -0.66 -6.88
C LYS A 124 -15.10 -0.12 -7.93
N GLU A 125 -13.82 0.00 -7.60
CA GLU A 125 -12.83 0.52 -8.54
C GLU A 125 -12.65 -0.41 -9.77
N GLU A 126 -12.72 -1.73 -9.61
CA GLU A 126 -12.66 -2.67 -10.74
C GLU A 126 -13.83 -2.52 -11.70
N ILE A 127 -15.04 -2.55 -11.13
CA ILE A 127 -16.28 -2.48 -11.90
C ILE A 127 -16.35 -1.14 -12.61
N GLU A 128 -16.06 -0.04 -11.92
CA GLU A 128 -16.07 1.27 -12.54
C GLU A 128 -15.01 1.41 -13.62
N ARG A 129 -13.83 0.81 -13.47
CA ARG A 129 -12.79 0.83 -14.51
C ARG A 129 -13.25 0.09 -15.77
N SER A 130 -13.97 -1.01 -15.63
CA SER A 130 -14.65 -1.68 -16.76
C SER A 130 -15.72 -0.79 -17.38
N LEU A 131 -16.59 -0.17 -16.57
CA LEU A 131 -17.67 0.70 -17.08
C LEU A 131 -17.16 2.01 -17.71
N ARG A 132 -16.01 2.52 -17.27
CA ARG A 132 -15.30 3.68 -17.85
C ARG A 132 -14.60 3.34 -19.18
N THR A 133 -14.57 2.07 -19.58
CA THR A 133 -13.95 1.66 -20.84
C THR A 133 -15.01 1.63 -21.95
N PRO A 134 -14.92 2.51 -22.96
CA PRO A 134 -15.81 2.45 -24.11
C PRO A 134 -15.76 1.08 -24.78
N GLU A 135 -16.91 0.57 -25.21
CA GLU A 135 -17.05 -0.70 -25.93
C GLU A 135 -16.55 -1.94 -25.16
N TYR A 136 -16.38 -1.82 -23.84
CA TYR A 136 -16.12 -2.97 -22.99
C TYR A 136 -17.38 -3.83 -22.90
N GLY A 137 -17.23 -5.14 -23.12
CA GLY A 137 -18.34 -6.10 -23.15
C GLY A 137 -18.93 -6.42 -21.77
N GLY A 138 -18.24 -6.04 -20.70
CA GLY A 138 -18.72 -6.16 -19.32
C GLY A 138 -17.74 -6.86 -18.40
N PHE A 139 -18.24 -7.43 -17.31
CA PHE A 139 -17.45 -8.19 -16.34
C PHE A 139 -18.28 -9.32 -15.75
N GLN A 140 -17.60 -10.35 -15.27
CA GLN A 140 -18.14 -11.44 -14.47
C GLN A 140 -17.42 -11.43 -13.14
N LEU A 141 -18.15 -11.37 -12.03
CA LEU A 141 -17.52 -11.58 -10.72
C LEU A 141 -17.12 -13.06 -10.58
N LEU A 142 -16.07 -13.38 -9.81
CA LEU A 142 -15.82 -14.78 -9.42
C LEU A 142 -17.05 -15.35 -8.71
N GLY A 143 -17.60 -14.56 -7.78
CA GLY A 143 -18.81 -14.87 -7.04
C GLY A 143 -19.21 -13.69 -6.15
N LEU A 144 -20.52 -13.57 -5.87
CA LEU A 144 -21.03 -12.60 -4.92
C LEU A 144 -20.99 -13.14 -3.48
N GLN A 145 -21.05 -14.47 -3.32
CA GLN A 145 -21.01 -15.18 -2.04
C GLN A 145 -19.60 -15.64 -1.67
N ASP A 146 -19.38 -15.91 -0.39
CA ASP A 146 -18.22 -16.66 0.06
C ASP A 146 -18.27 -18.12 -0.38
N SER A 147 -17.09 -18.68 -0.64
CA SER A 147 -16.95 -20.08 -1.02
C SER A 147 -15.91 -20.80 -0.14
N PHE A 148 -16.26 -22.03 0.26
CA PHE A 148 -15.35 -22.93 0.99
C PHE A 148 -14.40 -23.69 0.08
N ASP A 149 -14.59 -23.59 -1.24
CA ASP A 149 -13.68 -24.22 -2.19
C ASP A 149 -12.31 -23.51 -2.22
N GLN A 150 -11.33 -24.21 -2.81
CA GLN A 150 -10.02 -23.63 -3.19
C GLN A 150 -9.35 -22.76 -2.11
N GLY A 151 -9.16 -23.31 -0.91
CA GLY A 151 -8.42 -22.63 0.16
C GLY A 151 -9.23 -21.62 0.98
N ALA A 152 -10.55 -21.82 1.09
CA ALA A 152 -11.48 -21.03 1.90
C ALA A 152 -11.52 -19.55 1.48
N ALA A 153 -12.09 -19.29 0.31
CA ALA A 153 -12.16 -18.00 -0.35
C ALA A 153 -13.30 -17.13 0.21
N TYR A 154 -13.00 -16.34 1.25
CA TYR A 154 -13.95 -15.37 1.82
C TYR A 154 -13.90 -14.05 1.05
N THR A 155 -14.23 -14.06 -0.23
CA THR A 155 -14.18 -12.88 -1.12
C THR A 155 -15.57 -12.26 -1.38
N GLY A 156 -16.64 -12.87 -0.85
CA GLY A 156 -18.01 -12.49 -1.11
C GLY A 156 -18.45 -11.21 -0.38
N MET A 157 -19.44 -10.54 -0.99
CA MET A 157 -20.22 -9.44 -0.39
C MET A 157 -21.42 -9.95 0.41
N VAL A 158 -21.83 -11.19 0.15
CA VAL A 158 -22.74 -11.97 0.99
C VAL A 158 -22.01 -13.18 1.55
N ASN A 159 -22.46 -13.71 2.68
CA ASN A 159 -21.89 -14.91 3.29
C ASN A 159 -22.24 -16.18 2.50
N SER A 160 -21.82 -17.35 2.96
CA SER A 160 -22.08 -18.61 2.27
C SER A 160 -23.55 -19.06 2.30
N PHE A 161 -24.41 -18.37 3.05
CA PHE A 161 -25.86 -18.56 3.10
C PHE A 161 -26.62 -17.49 2.30
N PHE A 162 -25.92 -16.70 1.47
CA PHE A 162 -26.45 -15.56 0.70
C PHE A 162 -26.97 -14.39 1.55
N GLU A 163 -26.60 -14.31 2.82
CA GLU A 163 -26.99 -13.21 3.69
C GLU A 163 -26.01 -12.03 3.58
N PRO A 164 -26.49 -10.77 3.67
CA PRO A 164 -25.63 -9.60 3.60
C PRO A 164 -24.59 -9.56 4.72
N LYS A 165 -23.32 -9.34 4.35
CA LYS A 165 -22.26 -9.12 5.33
C LYS A 165 -22.33 -7.72 5.96
N PRO A 166 -21.80 -7.50 7.18
CA PRO A 166 -22.06 -6.30 7.98
C PRO A 166 -21.45 -4.98 7.47
N PHE A 167 -20.76 -4.99 6.32
CA PHE A 167 -20.08 -3.83 5.74
C PHE A 167 -20.73 -3.27 4.47
N VAL A 168 -21.71 -3.97 3.89
CA VAL A 168 -22.32 -3.59 2.61
C VAL A 168 -23.82 -3.89 2.62
N THR A 169 -24.61 -3.03 1.96
CA THR A 169 -26.02 -3.31 1.63
C THR A 169 -26.20 -3.45 0.13
N ALA A 170 -27.31 -4.03 -0.31
CA ALA A 170 -27.66 -4.16 -1.72
C ALA A 170 -27.70 -2.79 -2.42
N GLU A 171 -28.26 -1.76 -1.76
CA GLU A 171 -28.31 -0.40 -2.30
C GLU A 171 -26.92 0.16 -2.50
N ARG A 172 -25.99 -0.06 -1.55
CA ARG A 172 -24.61 0.42 -1.69
C ARG A 172 -23.88 -0.31 -2.83
N PHE A 173 -24.06 -1.62 -2.97
CA PHE A 173 -23.44 -2.36 -4.07
C PHE A 173 -24.00 -1.91 -5.44
N HIS A 174 -25.31 -1.63 -5.49
CA HIS A 174 -25.99 -1.13 -6.69
C HIS A 174 -25.52 0.28 -7.12
N GLU A 175 -24.94 1.10 -6.22
CA GLU A 175 -24.41 2.43 -6.58
C GLU A 175 -23.30 2.36 -7.64
N PHE A 176 -22.54 1.26 -7.71
CA PHE A 176 -21.46 1.06 -8.70
C PHE A 176 -21.66 -0.15 -9.61
N CYS A 177 -22.58 -1.07 -9.28
CA CYS A 177 -22.87 -2.28 -10.06
C CYS A 177 -24.32 -2.34 -10.59
N GLY A 178 -25.02 -1.21 -10.63
CA GLY A 178 -26.37 -1.10 -11.21
C GLY A 178 -26.38 -1.01 -12.74
N PRO A 179 -27.57 -1.03 -13.38
CA PRO A 179 -27.69 -0.84 -14.83
C PRO A 179 -27.41 0.61 -15.26
N GLN A 180 -27.38 1.54 -14.30
CA GLN A 180 -27.14 2.97 -14.51
C GLN A 180 -26.15 3.45 -13.46
N VAL A 181 -24.97 3.89 -13.88
CA VAL A 181 -23.85 4.20 -12.98
C VAL A 181 -23.21 5.53 -13.37
N PRO A 182 -23.34 6.58 -12.54
CA PRO A 182 -22.47 7.75 -12.61
C PRO A 182 -21.02 7.34 -12.34
N LEU A 183 -20.08 7.87 -13.12
CA LEU A 183 -18.66 7.57 -13.03
C LEU A 183 -17.88 8.87 -12.89
N ALA A 184 -16.90 8.90 -11.98
CA ALA A 184 -16.01 10.04 -11.80
C ALA A 184 -14.60 9.69 -12.26
N ARG A 185 -13.97 10.63 -12.95
CA ARG A 185 -12.56 10.60 -13.34
C ARG A 185 -11.80 11.71 -12.63
N MET A 186 -11.02 11.31 -11.65
CA MET A 186 -10.16 12.14 -10.81
C MET A 186 -8.71 11.72 -11.03
N ALA A 187 -7.85 12.68 -11.36
CA ALA A 187 -6.41 12.43 -11.55
C ALA A 187 -5.70 11.96 -10.28
N LYS A 188 -6.28 12.26 -9.11
CA LYS A 188 -5.81 11.84 -7.79
C LYS A 188 -6.93 11.90 -6.77
N ARG A 189 -6.77 11.14 -5.68
CA ARG A 189 -7.71 11.13 -4.54
C ARG A 189 -7.25 11.99 -3.36
N VAL A 190 -5.99 12.43 -3.34
CA VAL A 190 -5.41 13.28 -2.29
C VAL A 190 -5.04 14.63 -2.87
N TRP A 191 -5.54 15.70 -2.25
CA TRP A 191 -5.37 17.09 -2.66
C TRP A 191 -4.83 17.93 -1.50
N THR A 192 -4.18 19.05 -1.82
CA THR A 192 -3.92 20.12 -0.85
C THR A 192 -4.94 21.24 -0.99
N ASN A 193 -5.12 22.04 0.06
CA ASN A 193 -6.10 23.13 0.06
C ASN A 193 -5.70 24.35 -0.77
N SER A 194 -4.49 24.37 -1.35
CA SER A 194 -4.10 25.37 -2.36
C SER A 194 -4.59 24.99 -3.77
N GLU A 195 -5.10 23.78 -3.94
CA GLU A 195 -5.56 23.26 -5.22
C GLU A 195 -7.06 23.51 -5.46
N THR A 196 -7.50 23.18 -6.68
CA THR A 196 -8.91 23.05 -7.04
C THR A 196 -9.20 21.60 -7.34
N PHE A 197 -10.14 21.01 -6.60
CA PHE A 197 -10.61 19.66 -6.88
C PHE A 197 -11.31 19.64 -8.23
N THR A 198 -10.96 18.68 -9.08
CA THR A 198 -11.59 18.47 -10.38
C THR A 198 -11.95 17.00 -10.58
N ALA A 199 -13.13 16.76 -11.15
CA ALA A 199 -13.57 15.44 -11.58
C ALA A 199 -14.36 15.55 -12.87
N ALA A 200 -13.95 14.85 -13.93
CA ALA A 200 -14.81 14.67 -15.09
C ALA A 200 -15.86 13.60 -14.78
N ILE A 201 -17.09 13.83 -15.20
CA ILE A 201 -18.24 12.97 -14.91
C ILE A 201 -18.71 12.32 -16.21
N GLU A 202 -18.77 11.00 -16.15
CA GLU A 202 -19.35 10.15 -17.18
C GLU A 202 -20.59 9.44 -16.61
N PHE A 203 -21.41 8.88 -17.49
CA PHE A 203 -22.57 8.09 -17.10
C PHE A 203 -22.66 6.84 -17.97
N ALA A 204 -22.53 5.68 -17.35
CA ALA A 204 -22.78 4.40 -17.98
C ALA A 204 -24.28 4.06 -17.84
N ASN A 205 -24.97 3.92 -18.97
CA ASN A 205 -26.39 3.57 -18.99
C ASN A 205 -26.59 2.33 -19.86
N TYR A 206 -26.97 1.26 -19.19
CA TYR A 206 -27.43 -0.02 -19.73
C TYR A 206 -28.81 -0.35 -19.15
N GLY A 207 -29.56 0.68 -18.74
CA GLY A 207 -30.95 0.55 -18.32
C GLY A 207 -31.88 0.21 -19.48
N PRO A 208 -33.17 0.00 -19.21
CA PRO A 208 -34.13 -0.45 -20.21
C PRO A 208 -34.52 0.63 -21.24
N ALA A 209 -34.15 1.89 -21.02
CA ALA A 209 -34.52 3.03 -21.87
C ALA A 209 -33.56 4.21 -21.68
N PRO A 210 -33.42 5.10 -22.68
CA PRO A 210 -32.62 6.32 -22.56
C PRO A 210 -33.24 7.29 -21.54
N LEU A 211 -32.39 8.03 -20.82
CA LEU A 211 -32.83 9.10 -19.93
C LEU A 211 -32.85 10.43 -20.71
N ASN A 212 -34.03 10.84 -21.17
CA ASN A 212 -34.20 12.08 -21.93
C ASN A 212 -34.24 13.30 -20.99
N ASN A 213 -33.63 14.41 -21.43
CA ASN A 213 -33.57 15.66 -20.66
C ASN A 213 -33.04 15.46 -19.22
N ALA A 214 -32.07 14.56 -19.06
CA ALA A 214 -31.49 14.24 -17.77
C ALA A 214 -30.49 15.34 -17.34
N THR A 215 -30.61 15.78 -16.09
CA THR A 215 -29.64 16.66 -15.43
C THR A 215 -29.02 15.89 -14.27
N LEU A 216 -27.70 15.65 -14.30
CA LEU A 216 -26.98 15.14 -13.13
C LEU A 216 -26.77 16.25 -12.11
N ALA A 217 -27.17 16.01 -10.86
CA ALA A 217 -26.79 16.83 -9.71
C ALA A 217 -25.57 16.23 -9.03
N TRP A 218 -24.74 17.09 -8.47
CA TRP A 218 -23.61 16.68 -7.64
C TRP A 218 -23.60 17.46 -6.33
N ARG A 219 -23.06 16.83 -5.29
CA ARG A 219 -22.80 17.47 -3.99
C ARG A 219 -21.51 16.94 -3.39
N VAL A 220 -20.87 17.76 -2.57
CA VAL A 220 -19.72 17.36 -1.76
C VAL A 220 -20.12 17.39 -0.30
N MET A 221 -19.87 16.28 0.38
CA MET A 221 -20.21 16.06 1.79
C MET A 221 -18.94 16.07 2.65
N ASP A 222 -19.01 16.72 3.81
CA ASP A 222 -18.05 16.63 4.93
C ASP A 222 -18.79 15.95 6.09
N GLY A 223 -18.62 14.63 6.22
CA GLY A 223 -19.50 13.79 7.03
C GLY A 223 -20.96 13.93 6.59
N ALA A 224 -21.84 14.31 7.51
CA ALA A 224 -23.26 14.56 7.21
C ALA A 224 -23.55 15.94 6.60
N LYS A 225 -22.56 16.85 6.59
CA LYS A 225 -22.76 18.24 6.16
C LYS A 225 -22.48 18.39 4.67
N GLN A 226 -23.44 18.94 3.94
CA GLN A 226 -23.20 19.36 2.56
C GLN A 226 -22.39 20.67 2.53
N VAL A 227 -21.25 20.66 1.83
CA VAL A 227 -20.32 21.81 1.73
C VAL A 227 -20.25 22.44 0.34
N ALA A 228 -20.63 21.71 -0.69
CA ALA A 228 -20.79 22.23 -2.05
C ALA A 228 -21.86 21.44 -2.81
N GLN A 229 -22.42 22.06 -3.84
CA GLN A 229 -23.36 21.40 -4.76
C GLN A 229 -23.36 22.09 -6.12
N GLY A 230 -23.87 21.38 -7.12
CA GLY A 230 -24.10 21.94 -8.44
C GLY A 230 -24.89 21.00 -9.33
N SER A 231 -24.95 21.31 -10.61
CA SER A 231 -25.58 20.47 -11.61
C SER A 231 -24.83 20.58 -12.93
N LEU A 232 -24.82 19.48 -13.67
CA LEU A 232 -24.20 19.38 -14.99
C LEU A 232 -25.21 19.72 -16.09
N PRO A 233 -24.76 19.94 -17.34
CA PRO A 233 -25.66 20.24 -18.46
C PRO A 233 -26.75 19.19 -18.63
N THR A 234 -27.92 19.64 -19.06
CA THR A 234 -29.04 18.75 -19.43
C THR A 234 -28.76 18.11 -20.78
N MET A 235 -28.89 16.78 -20.86
CA MET A 235 -28.72 16.03 -22.10
C MET A 235 -29.53 14.74 -22.10
N THR A 236 -29.61 14.07 -23.25
CA THR A 236 -30.07 12.68 -23.30
C THR A 236 -28.91 11.76 -22.94
N LEU A 237 -29.15 10.82 -22.03
CA LEU A 237 -28.23 9.73 -21.71
C LEU A 237 -28.74 8.46 -22.42
N PRO A 238 -28.16 8.05 -23.56
CA PRO A 238 -28.55 6.85 -24.29
C PRO A 238 -28.48 5.60 -23.41
N ASP A 239 -29.25 4.56 -23.69
CA ASP A 239 -29.29 3.27 -22.98
C ASP A 239 -28.29 2.23 -23.48
N SER A 240 -27.31 2.67 -24.25
CA SER A 240 -26.32 1.81 -24.88
C SER A 240 -24.91 2.38 -24.75
N GLY A 241 -24.39 2.47 -23.53
CA GLY A 241 -22.96 2.70 -23.29
C GLY A 241 -22.63 3.86 -22.37
N LEU A 242 -21.49 4.50 -22.66
CA LEU A 242 -20.85 5.50 -21.82
C LEU A 242 -21.00 6.91 -22.41
N THR A 243 -21.53 7.85 -21.63
CA THR A 243 -21.72 9.24 -22.04
C THR A 243 -20.83 10.18 -21.22
N GLN A 244 -20.12 11.09 -21.88
CA GLN A 244 -19.45 12.22 -21.22
C GLN A 244 -20.50 13.27 -20.84
N VAL A 245 -20.58 13.65 -19.56
CA VAL A 245 -21.64 14.57 -19.09
C VAL A 245 -21.10 15.97 -18.81
N GLY A 246 -19.95 16.08 -18.14
CA GLY A 246 -19.36 17.38 -17.79
C GLY A 246 -18.30 17.24 -16.70
N SER A 247 -17.99 18.34 -16.01
CA SER A 247 -16.98 18.33 -14.94
C SER A 247 -17.45 19.04 -13.68
N VAL A 248 -17.01 18.53 -12.54
CA VAL A 248 -17.10 19.17 -11.23
C VAL A 248 -15.81 19.92 -10.96
N SER A 249 -15.92 21.13 -10.42
CA SER A 249 -14.78 21.95 -10.00
C SER A 249 -15.10 22.62 -8.67
N LEU A 250 -14.20 22.50 -7.70
CA LEU A 250 -14.35 23.06 -6.35
C LEU A 250 -13.02 23.60 -5.83
N PRO A 251 -12.86 24.93 -5.68
CA PRO A 251 -11.71 25.50 -5.00
C PRO A 251 -11.62 24.99 -3.55
N LEU A 252 -10.44 24.48 -3.16
CA LEU A 252 -10.26 23.83 -1.86
C LEU A 252 -9.76 24.78 -0.76
N SER A 253 -9.56 26.05 -1.08
CA SER A 253 -9.00 27.06 -0.16
C SER A 253 -9.82 27.23 1.12
N GLN A 254 -11.12 26.92 1.11
CA GLN A 254 -11.94 26.98 2.33
C GLN A 254 -11.59 25.91 3.38
N PHE A 255 -10.99 24.79 2.98
CA PHE A 255 -10.67 23.67 3.88
C PHE A 255 -9.30 23.89 4.53
N ARG A 256 -9.27 24.60 5.67
CA ARG A 256 -8.03 24.98 6.37
C ARG A 256 -7.45 23.90 7.27
N THR A 257 -8.16 22.80 7.46
CA THR A 257 -7.77 21.65 8.27
C THR A 257 -7.97 20.37 7.46
N ALA A 258 -7.28 19.29 7.81
CA ALA A 258 -7.41 18.02 7.08
C ALA A 258 -8.86 17.52 7.08
N ARG A 259 -9.34 17.08 5.92
CA ARG A 259 -10.70 16.60 5.71
C ARG A 259 -10.73 15.38 4.78
N GLN A 260 -11.61 14.45 5.10
CA GLN A 260 -12.16 13.52 4.13
C GLN A 260 -13.48 14.12 3.61
N LEU A 261 -13.60 14.23 2.30
CA LEU A 261 -14.78 14.71 1.62
C LEU A 261 -15.32 13.62 0.70
N GLN A 262 -16.62 13.64 0.43
CA GLN A 262 -17.27 12.68 -0.45
C GLN A 262 -17.99 13.41 -1.57
N LEU A 263 -17.59 13.15 -2.81
CA LEU A 263 -18.35 13.56 -4.00
C LEU A 263 -19.49 12.57 -4.18
N GLU A 264 -20.72 13.07 -4.31
CA GLU A 264 -21.88 12.28 -4.71
C GLU A 264 -22.48 12.85 -6.01
N VAL A 265 -22.85 11.97 -6.94
CA VAL A 265 -23.40 12.33 -8.26
C VAL A 265 -24.58 11.42 -8.61
N GLY A 266 -25.64 11.99 -9.19
CA GLY A 266 -26.78 11.22 -9.71
C GLY A 266 -27.80 12.08 -10.46
N PRO A 267 -28.73 11.48 -11.23
CA PRO A 267 -29.80 12.21 -11.89
C PRO A 267 -30.72 12.91 -10.88
N ARG A 268 -31.11 14.16 -11.16
CA ARG A 268 -32.08 14.88 -10.31
C ARG A 268 -33.39 14.11 -10.21
N GLY A 269 -33.90 13.95 -8.98
CA GLY A 269 -35.18 13.28 -8.70
C GLY A 269 -35.16 11.76 -8.85
N GLY A 270 -34.02 11.14 -9.17
CA GLY A 270 -33.85 9.70 -9.27
C GLY A 270 -33.20 9.09 -8.01
N SER A 271 -33.26 7.76 -7.91
CA SER A 271 -32.57 6.97 -6.88
C SER A 271 -31.14 6.58 -7.25
N VAL A 272 -30.81 6.62 -8.55
CA VAL A 272 -29.47 6.32 -9.08
C VAL A 272 -28.49 7.35 -8.55
N ARG A 273 -27.42 6.87 -7.91
CA ARG A 273 -26.31 7.69 -7.44
C ARG A 273 -25.04 6.88 -7.35
N ASN A 274 -23.91 7.57 -7.33
CA ASN A 274 -22.63 7.00 -6.96
C ASN A 274 -21.80 8.02 -6.18
N ARG A 275 -20.79 7.57 -5.46
CA ARG A 275 -20.00 8.40 -4.54
C ARG A 275 -18.55 7.97 -4.38
N TRP A 276 -17.67 8.94 -4.16
CA TRP A 276 -16.22 8.75 -4.05
C TRP A 276 -15.63 9.61 -2.93
N ASN A 277 -14.83 8.98 -2.08
CA ASN A 277 -14.03 9.69 -1.08
C ASN A 277 -12.79 10.33 -1.74
N PHE A 278 -12.47 11.55 -1.30
CA PHE A 278 -11.22 12.25 -1.58
C PHE A 278 -10.79 13.04 -0.33
N TRP A 279 -9.50 13.32 -0.21
CA TRP A 279 -8.93 13.95 0.97
C TRP A 279 -8.29 15.29 0.63
N VAL A 280 -8.46 16.25 1.53
CA VAL A 280 -7.90 17.60 1.41
C VAL A 280 -7.05 17.87 2.63
N TYR A 281 -5.76 18.13 2.42
CA TYR A 281 -4.80 18.45 3.47
C TYR A 281 -4.32 19.91 3.39
N PRO A 282 -3.98 20.55 4.51
CA PRO A 282 -3.39 21.88 4.47
C PRO A 282 -2.05 21.89 3.73
N ASP A 283 -1.89 22.84 2.80
CA ASP A 283 -0.67 23.03 2.03
C ASP A 283 0.45 23.68 2.87
N ALA A 284 0.07 24.61 3.75
CA ALA A 284 0.99 25.30 4.64
C ALA A 284 1.39 24.42 5.83
N ALA A 285 2.66 24.02 5.88
CA ALA A 285 3.25 23.34 7.02
C ALA A 285 3.25 24.28 8.23
N GLN A 286 2.42 23.99 9.23
CA GLN A 286 2.79 24.41 10.58
C GLN A 286 4.12 23.74 10.94
N PRO A 287 4.98 24.39 11.75
CA PRO A 287 6.21 23.75 12.20
C PRO A 287 5.89 22.37 12.79
N LEU A 288 6.48 21.32 12.22
CA LEU A 288 6.44 19.97 12.78
C LEU A 288 7.36 19.92 13.99
N ARG A 289 6.99 20.64 15.05
CA ARG A 289 7.76 20.74 16.29
C ARG A 289 6.85 20.53 17.48
N ALA A 290 7.28 19.65 18.36
CA ALA A 290 6.78 19.50 19.70
C ALA A 290 8.00 19.64 20.63
N PRO A 291 8.29 20.85 21.15
CA PRO A 291 9.53 21.13 21.89
C PRO A 291 9.77 20.18 23.07
N ASP A 292 8.68 19.70 23.68
CA ASP A 292 8.69 18.82 24.86
C ASP A 292 8.68 17.31 24.50
N VAL A 293 8.81 16.96 23.21
CA VAL A 293 8.80 15.59 22.72
C VAL A 293 10.14 15.27 22.05
N THR A 294 10.81 14.23 22.53
CA THR A 294 12.02 13.70 21.91
C THR A 294 11.61 12.81 20.74
N VAL A 295 12.04 13.14 19.51
CA VAL A 295 11.74 12.36 18.30
C VAL A 295 13.03 11.67 17.85
N VAL A 296 13.00 10.34 17.79
CA VAL A 296 14.18 9.51 17.47
C VAL A 296 13.87 8.56 16.31
N SER A 297 14.90 8.16 15.57
CA SER A 297 14.79 7.18 14.48
C SER A 297 15.24 5.76 14.88
N SER A 298 15.77 5.59 16.08
CA SER A 298 16.21 4.31 16.65
C SER A 298 15.95 4.29 18.16
N PHE A 299 15.92 3.09 18.76
CA PHE A 299 15.79 2.95 20.21
C PHE A 299 17.17 2.90 20.90
N ASP A 300 17.91 4.00 20.76
CA ASP A 300 19.30 4.17 21.19
C ASP A 300 19.44 4.75 22.61
N THR A 301 20.65 5.20 22.95
CA THR A 301 20.96 5.82 24.25
C THR A 301 20.13 7.08 24.50
N GLU A 302 19.95 7.94 23.48
CA GLU A 302 19.15 9.18 23.61
C GLU A 302 17.70 8.85 23.97
N ALA A 303 17.09 7.89 23.25
CA ALA A 303 15.74 7.43 23.52
C ALA A 303 15.58 6.91 24.95
N ARG A 304 16.53 6.07 25.40
CA ARG A 304 16.52 5.46 26.73
C ARG A 304 16.70 6.48 27.84
N GLU A 305 17.61 7.45 27.68
CA GLU A 305 17.84 8.51 28.66
C GLU A 305 16.64 9.45 28.78
N ALA A 306 16.03 9.83 27.65
CA ALA A 306 14.81 10.63 27.65
C ALA A 306 13.66 9.93 28.40
N LEU A 307 13.46 8.63 28.17
CA LEU A 307 12.44 7.84 28.88
C LEU A 307 12.74 7.73 30.38
N ARG A 308 13.99 7.50 30.77
CA ARG A 308 14.41 7.48 32.19
C ARG A 308 14.19 8.82 32.89
N ALA A 309 14.32 9.93 32.16
CA ALA A 309 14.02 11.27 32.65
C ALA A 309 12.51 11.60 32.69
N GLY A 310 11.63 10.65 32.34
CA GLY A 310 10.18 10.84 32.36
C GLY A 310 9.59 11.57 31.15
N LYS A 311 10.36 11.74 30.06
CA LYS A 311 9.93 12.47 28.87
C LYS A 311 9.02 11.64 27.96
N SER A 312 8.29 12.33 27.08
CA SER A 312 7.61 11.74 25.94
C SER A 312 8.62 11.49 24.80
N VAL A 313 8.67 10.27 24.29
CA VAL A 313 9.47 9.88 23.13
C VAL A 313 8.57 9.39 22.01
N VAL A 314 8.82 9.88 20.79
CA VAL A 314 8.20 9.38 19.56
C VAL A 314 9.30 8.71 18.73
N LEU A 315 9.16 7.40 18.53
CA LEU A 315 10.06 6.59 17.72
C LEU A 315 9.49 6.45 16.31
N LEU A 316 10.20 7.01 15.33
CA LEU A 316 9.91 6.95 13.90
C LEU A 316 11.08 6.26 13.17
N PRO A 317 11.11 4.92 13.10
CA PRO A 317 12.21 4.17 12.50
C PRO A 317 12.52 4.65 11.08
N SER A 318 13.81 4.83 10.75
CA SER A 318 14.26 5.09 9.38
C SER A 318 14.30 3.83 8.51
N GLY A 319 14.16 2.65 9.15
CA GLY A 319 14.13 1.31 8.55
C GLY A 319 14.26 0.26 9.65
N PHE A 320 13.62 -0.90 9.50
CA PHE A 320 13.76 -2.06 10.39
C PHE A 320 13.33 -3.34 9.68
N ASN A 321 13.86 -4.48 10.10
CA ASN A 321 13.44 -5.76 9.53
C ASN A 321 12.15 -6.23 10.21
N SER A 322 11.17 -6.57 9.39
CA SER A 322 9.93 -7.20 9.85
C SER A 322 9.38 -8.16 8.80
N PRO A 323 8.97 -9.37 9.20
CA PRO A 323 8.36 -10.35 8.30
C PRO A 323 6.87 -10.05 8.02
N TYR A 324 6.40 -8.84 8.37
CA TYR A 324 5.01 -8.43 8.25
C TYR A 324 4.86 -7.22 7.31
N PRO A 325 5.23 -7.36 6.01
CA PRO A 325 5.04 -6.28 5.06
C PRO A 325 3.56 -5.99 4.85
N THR A 326 3.23 -4.71 4.73
CA THR A 326 1.85 -4.24 4.49
C THR A 326 1.65 -3.84 3.04
N ALA A 327 0.38 -3.84 2.60
CA ALA A 327 -0.07 -3.38 1.30
C ALA A 327 -1.43 -2.71 1.41
N MET A 328 -1.82 -1.99 0.35
CA MET A 328 -3.16 -1.45 0.23
C MET A 328 -4.17 -2.56 -0.08
N THR A 329 -3.79 -3.56 -0.88
CA THR A 329 -4.68 -4.69 -1.19
C THR A 329 -4.58 -5.81 -0.14
N PRO A 330 -5.69 -6.46 0.21
CA PRO A 330 -5.62 -7.77 0.85
C PRO A 330 -5.06 -8.81 -0.13
N PRO A 331 -4.68 -10.02 0.34
CA PRO A 331 -4.36 -11.16 -0.49
C PRO A 331 -5.45 -11.41 -1.52
N PHE A 332 -5.02 -11.67 -2.75
CA PHE A 332 -5.89 -12.15 -3.80
C PHE A 332 -6.38 -13.56 -3.45
N TRP A 333 -7.70 -13.76 -3.51
CA TRP A 333 -8.43 -15.02 -3.34
C TRP A 333 -8.30 -15.69 -1.98
N SER A 334 -7.10 -16.08 -1.56
CA SER A 334 -6.85 -16.76 -0.29
C SER A 334 -5.38 -16.60 0.15
N PRO A 335 -5.13 -16.16 1.40
CA PRO A 335 -3.78 -16.15 1.98
C PRO A 335 -3.18 -17.55 2.17
N ILE A 336 -4.03 -18.59 2.18
CA ILE A 336 -3.61 -19.98 2.39
C ILE A 336 -3.15 -20.61 1.06
N MET A 337 -3.90 -20.38 -0.02
CA MET A 337 -3.59 -20.93 -1.34
C MET A 337 -2.46 -20.17 -2.04
N PHE A 338 -2.40 -18.85 -1.89
CA PHE A 338 -1.41 -17.99 -2.55
C PHE A 338 -0.50 -17.30 -1.53
N SER A 339 0.52 -18.02 -1.08
CA SER A 339 1.44 -17.57 -0.03
C SER A 339 2.48 -16.53 -0.50
N ASN A 340 2.75 -16.41 -1.80
CA ASN A 340 3.72 -15.47 -2.37
C ASN A 340 3.18 -14.02 -2.52
N GLN A 341 2.32 -13.61 -1.61
CA GLN A 341 1.69 -12.29 -1.59
C GLN A 341 1.87 -11.66 -0.20
N LYS A 342 1.69 -10.35 -0.11
CA LYS A 342 1.60 -9.68 1.19
C LYS A 342 0.34 -10.16 1.91
N GLN A 343 0.49 -10.52 3.19
CA GLN A 343 -0.51 -11.31 3.92
C GLN A 343 -1.41 -10.49 4.86
N THR A 344 -1.30 -9.17 4.86
CA THR A 344 -2.15 -8.29 5.66
C THR A 344 -3.44 -7.95 4.92
N LEU A 345 -4.58 -7.94 5.62
CA LEU A 345 -5.91 -7.78 5.04
C LEU A 345 -6.42 -6.33 5.00
N GLY A 346 -5.63 -5.38 5.47
CA GLY A 346 -6.00 -3.97 5.64
C GLY A 346 -5.71 -3.47 7.05
N LEU A 347 -6.32 -2.35 7.42
CA LEU A 347 -6.11 -1.68 8.70
C LEU A 347 -7.37 -1.71 9.58
N LEU A 348 -7.16 -1.73 10.88
CA LEU A 348 -8.14 -1.34 11.90
C LEU A 348 -7.55 -0.19 12.73
N CYS A 349 -8.33 0.88 12.91
CA CYS A 349 -8.01 1.94 13.86
C CYS A 349 -9.29 2.55 14.44
N ASP A 350 -9.17 3.28 15.54
CA ASP A 350 -10.28 4.07 16.09
C ASP A 350 -10.14 5.54 15.65
N PRO A 351 -11.03 6.07 14.79
CA PRO A 351 -11.04 7.47 14.39
C PRO A 351 -11.14 8.46 15.55
N GLN A 352 -11.69 8.04 16.70
CA GLN A 352 -11.85 8.88 17.88
C GLN A 352 -10.59 8.90 18.75
N HIS A 353 -9.60 8.05 18.48
CA HIS A 353 -8.36 8.03 19.24
C HIS A 353 -7.65 9.39 19.13
N PRO A 354 -7.21 10.02 20.24
CA PRO A 354 -6.61 11.36 20.21
C PRO A 354 -5.39 11.50 19.29
N ALA A 355 -4.65 10.41 19.07
CA ALA A 355 -3.53 10.32 18.13
C ALA A 355 -3.92 10.56 16.66
N LEU A 356 -5.18 10.28 16.28
CA LEU A 356 -5.71 10.41 14.92
C LEU A 356 -6.65 11.61 14.77
N ARG A 357 -6.83 12.43 15.82
CA ARG A 357 -7.75 13.59 15.81
C ARG A 357 -7.55 14.55 14.64
N ASP A 358 -6.29 14.78 14.25
CA ASP A 358 -5.95 15.68 13.14
C ASP A 358 -5.71 14.92 11.82
N PHE A 359 -6.05 13.63 11.76
CA PHE A 359 -5.87 12.75 10.61
C PHE A 359 -7.21 12.07 10.23
N PRO A 360 -7.91 12.54 9.18
CA PRO A 360 -9.22 12.01 8.81
C PRO A 360 -9.14 10.54 8.36
N THR A 361 -9.87 9.67 9.06
CA THR A 361 -9.97 8.23 8.78
C THR A 361 -11.31 7.68 9.30
N ASP A 362 -11.82 6.62 8.67
CA ASP A 362 -13.08 5.94 9.03
C ASP A 362 -12.85 4.58 9.73
N GLY A 363 -11.65 4.36 10.25
CA GLY A 363 -11.32 3.20 11.07
C GLY A 363 -10.87 1.96 10.27
N HIS A 364 -10.75 2.10 8.94
CA HIS A 364 -10.28 1.06 8.03
C HIS A 364 -9.33 1.63 6.96
N SER A 365 -8.70 0.75 6.18
CA SER A 365 -7.94 1.17 4.98
C SER A 365 -8.87 1.82 3.95
N ASP A 366 -8.47 2.98 3.46
CA ASP A 366 -9.07 3.69 2.32
C ASP A 366 -7.92 4.40 1.58
N TRP A 367 -8.19 5.04 0.44
CA TRP A 367 -7.17 5.46 -0.52
C TRP A 367 -6.12 6.43 0.02
N GLN A 368 -6.39 7.18 1.09
CA GLN A 368 -5.39 8.03 1.74
C GLN A 368 -4.26 7.23 2.39
N TRP A 369 -4.52 6.00 2.84
CA TRP A 369 -3.50 5.16 3.48
C TRP A 369 -2.46 4.62 2.49
N PHE A 370 -2.72 4.69 1.18
CA PHE A 370 -1.85 4.11 0.15
C PHE A 370 -0.37 4.52 0.32
N ASP A 371 -0.07 5.81 0.45
CA ASP A 371 1.32 6.27 0.53
C ASP A 371 2.03 5.86 1.82
N LEU A 372 1.26 5.57 2.88
CA LEU A 372 1.77 5.19 4.19
C LEU A 372 2.04 3.69 4.26
N LEU A 373 1.21 2.89 3.60
CA LEU A 373 1.36 1.44 3.53
C LEU A 373 2.35 1.00 2.46
N PHE A 374 2.64 1.87 1.50
CA PHE A 374 3.68 1.63 0.51
C PHE A 374 5.06 1.49 1.20
N GLN A 375 5.62 0.28 1.17
CA GLN A 375 6.88 -0.12 1.84
C GLN A 375 6.85 -0.14 3.38
N ALA A 376 5.69 -0.04 4.02
CA ALA A 376 5.61 -0.20 5.47
C ALA A 376 5.55 -1.66 5.89
N SER A 377 6.11 -1.94 7.06
CA SER A 377 5.96 -3.22 7.75
C SER A 377 5.40 -3.00 9.16
N ALA A 378 4.65 -3.98 9.64
CA ALA A 378 4.05 -3.94 10.97
C ALA A 378 4.96 -4.60 12.02
N ILE A 379 4.73 -4.28 13.29
CA ILE A 379 5.45 -4.83 14.44
C ILE A 379 4.53 -5.79 15.17
N ARG A 380 4.95 -7.04 15.39
CA ARG A 380 4.14 -7.99 16.18
C ARG A 380 4.22 -7.64 17.65
N LEU A 381 3.07 -7.41 18.28
CA LEU A 381 2.96 -7.15 19.71
C LEU A 381 2.72 -8.44 20.50
N GLN A 382 3.81 -9.16 20.79
CA GLN A 382 3.83 -10.41 21.53
C GLN A 382 3.59 -10.21 23.02
N GLY A 383 2.80 -11.12 23.61
CA GLY A 383 2.55 -11.15 25.05
C GLY A 383 1.73 -9.96 25.59
N THR A 384 1.08 -9.20 24.71
CA THR A 384 0.17 -8.14 25.13
C THR A 384 -1.18 -8.71 25.57
N ALA A 385 -1.82 -8.08 26.56
CA ALA A 385 -3.16 -8.46 27.00
C ALA A 385 -4.18 -8.33 25.86
N GLU A 386 -5.26 -9.11 25.90
CA GLU A 386 -6.35 -9.06 24.91
C GLU A 386 -6.96 -7.65 24.78
N SER A 387 -7.05 -6.93 25.92
CA SER A 387 -7.57 -5.56 25.99
C SER A 387 -6.62 -4.49 25.44
N TYR A 388 -5.37 -4.85 25.12
CA TYR A 388 -4.43 -3.91 24.53
C TYR A 388 -4.59 -3.91 23.02
N HIS A 389 -4.99 -2.76 22.47
CA HIS A 389 -5.16 -2.55 21.04
C HIS A 389 -4.15 -1.51 20.53
N PRO A 390 -3.43 -1.79 19.44
CA PRO A 390 -2.65 -0.76 18.74
C PRO A 390 -3.55 0.39 18.29
N ILE A 391 -2.99 1.59 18.21
CA ILE A 391 -3.68 2.79 17.71
C ILE A 391 -4.02 2.62 16.23
N VAL A 392 -3.08 2.07 15.46
CA VAL A 392 -3.28 1.63 14.08
C VAL A 392 -2.75 0.21 13.96
N GLN A 393 -3.64 -0.74 13.67
CA GLN A 393 -3.35 -2.16 13.57
C GLN A 393 -3.46 -2.62 12.11
N ALA A 394 -2.44 -3.30 11.61
CA ALA A 394 -2.57 -4.10 10.41
C ALA A 394 -3.31 -5.41 10.76
N ILE A 395 -4.33 -5.76 9.99
CA ILE A 395 -5.12 -6.98 10.20
C ILE A 395 -4.37 -8.14 9.56
N ASP A 396 -4.09 -9.16 10.35
CA ASP A 396 -3.36 -10.35 9.91
C ASP A 396 -4.30 -11.40 9.28
N ARG A 397 -3.72 -12.35 8.55
CA ARG A 397 -4.44 -13.52 8.03
C ARG A 397 -4.99 -14.41 9.16
N PRO A 398 -6.16 -15.03 8.99
CA PRO A 398 -6.91 -15.66 10.08
C PRO A 398 -6.32 -16.99 10.58
N ASP A 399 -5.45 -17.64 9.81
CA ASP A 399 -4.71 -18.84 10.25
C ASP A 399 -3.50 -18.50 11.15
N ARG A 400 -3.15 -17.21 11.24
CA ARG A 400 -2.03 -16.71 12.07
C ARG A 400 -2.47 -15.75 13.18
N ASN A 401 -3.30 -14.75 12.86
CA ASN A 401 -3.88 -13.77 13.79
C ASN A 401 -2.90 -13.01 14.70
N HIS A 402 -1.66 -12.76 14.25
CA HIS A 402 -0.75 -11.95 15.04
C HIS A 402 -1.32 -10.53 15.25
N LYS A 403 -1.12 -9.97 16.45
CA LYS A 403 -1.43 -8.56 16.72
C LYS A 403 -0.35 -7.67 16.11
N LEU A 404 -0.60 -7.12 14.92
CA LEU A 404 0.37 -6.37 14.12
C LEU A 404 0.15 -4.85 14.23
N ALA A 405 1.04 -4.13 14.91
CA ALA A 405 0.94 -2.69 15.09
C ALA A 405 1.71 -1.90 14.03
N LEU A 406 1.09 -0.84 13.52
CA LEU A 406 1.75 0.24 12.77
C LEU A 406 1.94 1.49 13.61
N VAL A 407 1.02 1.74 14.55
CA VAL A 407 1.15 2.78 15.58
C VAL A 407 0.68 2.19 16.91
N TYR A 408 1.49 2.33 17.96
CA TYR A 408 1.13 1.90 19.30
C TYR A 408 1.87 2.72 20.37
N GLU A 409 1.40 2.66 21.61
CA GLU A 409 2.00 3.40 22.73
C GLU A 409 2.23 2.53 23.96
N THR A 410 3.25 2.87 24.73
CA THR A 410 3.55 2.16 25.98
C THR A 410 4.18 3.09 26.99
N LYS A 411 3.95 2.80 28.26
CA LYS A 411 4.75 3.34 29.35
C LYS A 411 6.11 2.65 29.36
N VAL A 412 7.18 3.38 29.72
CA VAL A 412 8.52 2.82 29.92
C VAL A 412 9.13 3.48 31.16
N GLY A 413 9.10 2.79 32.31
CA GLY A 413 9.47 3.40 33.58
C GLY A 413 8.69 4.69 33.86
N PRO A 414 9.33 5.85 34.13
CA PRO A 414 8.62 7.12 34.30
C PRO A 414 8.23 7.79 32.96
N GLY A 415 8.79 7.34 31.83
CA GLY A 415 8.59 7.92 30.50
C GLY A 415 7.45 7.30 29.71
N LYS A 416 7.20 7.87 28.54
CA LYS A 416 6.12 7.47 27.63
C LYS A 416 6.66 7.33 26.21
N LEU A 417 6.38 6.21 25.55
CA LEU A 417 6.86 5.90 24.22
C LEU A 417 5.68 5.74 23.26
N LEU A 418 5.71 6.47 22.14
CA LEU A 418 4.84 6.28 20.98
C LEU A 418 5.71 5.74 19.85
N VAL A 419 5.34 4.61 19.27
CA VAL A 419 6.07 3.98 18.16
C VAL A 419 5.20 4.02 16.93
N CYS A 420 5.77 4.47 15.80
CA CYS A 420 5.11 4.44 14.50
C CYS A 420 6.06 3.85 13.46
N SER A 421 5.68 2.73 12.85
CA SER A 421 6.48 2.03 11.83
C SER A 421 6.25 2.56 10.41
N LEU A 422 5.34 3.52 10.23
CA LEU A 422 5.10 4.18 8.96
C LEU A 422 6.20 5.20 8.70
N ASP A 423 6.60 5.33 7.44
CA ASP A 423 7.57 6.36 7.06
C ASP A 423 6.93 7.75 7.09
N LEU A 424 7.23 8.47 8.16
CA LEU A 424 6.80 9.83 8.42
C LEU A 424 7.99 10.82 8.40
N ASN A 425 9.12 10.45 7.78
CA ASN A 425 10.34 11.27 7.76
C ASN A 425 10.75 11.75 6.37
N ARG A 426 10.48 10.97 5.32
CA ARG A 426 10.96 11.26 3.97
C ARG A 426 9.94 12.06 3.15
N ASP A 427 10.45 13.03 2.38
CA ASP A 427 9.72 13.79 1.36
C ASP A 427 8.37 14.39 1.82
N LEU A 428 8.32 14.91 3.05
CA LEU A 428 7.09 15.46 3.66
C LEU A 428 6.54 16.71 2.95
N ASP A 429 7.36 17.37 2.12
CA ASP A 429 6.93 18.43 1.21
C ASP A 429 6.01 17.88 0.10
N LYS A 430 6.24 16.63 -0.33
CA LYS A 430 5.49 15.96 -1.40
C LYS A 430 4.44 14.97 -0.88
N ARG A 431 4.51 14.57 0.39
CA ARG A 431 3.63 13.57 1.03
C ARG A 431 2.70 14.22 2.05
N PRO A 432 1.58 14.83 1.62
CA PRO A 432 0.66 15.53 2.52
C PRO A 432 0.02 14.62 3.58
N VAL A 433 -0.26 13.35 3.25
CA VAL A 433 -0.82 12.37 4.20
C VAL A 433 0.19 12.08 5.32
N ALA A 434 1.42 11.70 4.97
CA ALA A 434 2.50 11.47 5.92
C ALA A 434 2.79 12.70 6.79
N ARG A 435 2.82 13.90 6.19
CA ARG A 435 2.98 15.16 6.91
C ARG A 435 1.86 15.36 7.94
N GLN A 436 0.60 15.12 7.56
CA GLN A 436 -0.55 15.29 8.44
C GLN A 436 -0.56 14.26 9.57
N LEU A 437 -0.29 12.98 9.27
CA LEU A 437 -0.24 11.94 10.29
C LEU A 437 0.88 12.22 11.30
N ARG A 438 2.08 12.59 10.83
CA ARG A 438 3.19 13.02 11.69
C ARG A 438 2.77 14.15 12.62
N GLN A 439 2.09 15.16 12.09
CA GLN A 439 1.62 16.29 12.89
C GLN A 439 0.62 15.85 13.97
N SER A 440 -0.34 14.99 13.61
CA SER A 440 -1.33 14.45 14.55
C SER A 440 -0.65 13.68 15.69
N LEU A 441 0.30 12.80 15.37
CA LEU A 441 1.05 12.02 16.37
C LEU A 441 1.92 12.90 17.28
N LEU A 442 2.62 13.89 16.74
CA LEU A 442 3.45 14.80 17.54
C LEU A 442 2.60 15.67 18.48
N ARG A 443 1.47 16.20 18.00
CA ARG A 443 0.53 16.96 18.84
C ARG A 443 -0.06 16.09 19.94
N TYR A 444 -0.37 14.84 19.64
CA TYR A 444 -0.82 13.88 20.62
C TYR A 444 0.25 13.64 21.70
N ALA A 445 1.47 13.30 21.30
CA ALA A 445 2.59 13.03 22.21
C ALA A 445 2.97 14.23 23.10
N ALA A 446 2.73 15.44 22.62
CA ALA A 446 2.92 16.69 23.37
C ALA A 446 1.74 17.06 24.28
N SER A 447 0.60 16.37 24.16
CA SER A 447 -0.63 16.72 24.87
C SER A 447 -0.81 15.92 26.17
N PRO A 448 -1.64 16.43 27.11
CA PRO A 448 -2.04 15.67 28.30
C PRO A 448 -2.79 14.36 27.99
N ALA A 449 -3.33 14.21 26.77
CA ALA A 449 -4.02 12.98 26.37
C ALA A 449 -3.06 11.80 26.15
N PHE A 450 -1.77 12.07 25.89
CA PHE A 450 -0.76 11.00 25.79
C PHE A 450 -0.38 10.51 27.18
N LYS A 451 -1.12 9.50 27.63
CA LYS A 451 -1.04 8.91 28.97
C LYS A 451 -1.14 7.38 28.89
N PRO A 452 -0.17 6.71 28.22
CA PRO A 452 -0.15 5.25 28.17
C PRO A 452 -0.04 4.70 29.60
N THR A 453 -0.92 3.78 29.95
CA THR A 453 -0.95 3.11 31.26
C THR A 453 -0.36 1.71 31.23
N VAL A 454 -0.29 1.10 30.04
CA VAL A 454 0.22 -0.25 29.84
C VAL A 454 1.72 -0.20 29.58
N GLU A 455 2.47 -1.08 30.23
CA GLU A 455 3.90 -1.28 30.02
C GLU A 455 4.11 -2.59 29.26
N ILE A 456 4.59 -2.48 28.02
CA ILE A 456 4.85 -3.60 27.12
C ILE A 456 6.34 -3.96 27.17
N PRO A 457 6.71 -5.24 27.27
CA PRO A 457 8.11 -5.67 27.17
C PRO A 457 8.71 -5.25 25.83
N LEU A 458 9.77 -4.44 25.83
CA LEU A 458 10.31 -3.85 24.61
C LEU A 458 11.16 -4.82 23.77
N ASP A 459 11.79 -5.83 24.39
CA ASP A 459 12.75 -6.73 23.73
C ASP A 459 12.18 -7.44 22.49
N ASN A 460 10.88 -7.77 22.51
CA ASN A 460 10.19 -8.47 21.41
C ASN A 460 9.16 -7.60 20.68
N ASN A 461 8.97 -6.35 21.12
CA ASN A 461 7.88 -5.48 20.65
C ASN A 461 8.38 -4.16 20.08
N LEU A 462 9.69 -3.91 20.09
CA LEU A 462 10.31 -2.86 19.30
C LEU A 462 10.59 -3.32 17.87
N PRO A 463 10.75 -2.39 16.92
CA PRO A 463 11.37 -2.68 15.64
C PRO A 463 12.69 -3.43 15.85
N ALA A 464 12.88 -4.56 15.17
CA ALA A 464 14.18 -5.20 15.10
C ALA A 464 15.05 -4.33 14.18
N PHE A 465 15.64 -3.29 14.77
CA PHE A 465 16.62 -2.46 14.09
C PHE A 465 17.73 -3.39 13.63
N THR A 466 17.82 -3.56 12.33
CA THR A 466 19.02 -4.07 11.70
C THR A 466 20.16 -3.08 11.98
N ARG A 467 21.40 -3.48 11.70
CA ARG A 467 22.67 -2.87 12.17
C ARG A 467 22.72 -1.33 12.24
N ASP A 468 23.66 -0.77 12.97
CA ASP A 468 23.81 0.69 13.05
C ASP A 468 24.39 1.29 11.74
N SER A 469 23.64 1.23 10.64
CA SER A 469 24.07 1.65 9.31
C SER A 469 24.15 3.18 9.21
N THR A 470 25.35 3.68 8.96
CA THR A 470 25.60 5.13 8.86
C THR A 470 24.93 5.73 7.63
N LEU A 471 25.00 5.05 6.49
CA LEU A 471 24.30 5.46 5.28
C LEU A 471 22.79 5.43 5.47
N ALA A 472 22.22 4.43 6.14
CA ALA A 472 20.78 4.42 6.42
C ALA A 472 20.35 5.66 7.23
N ARG A 473 21.12 6.02 8.27
CA ARG A 473 20.88 7.25 9.07
C ARG A 473 21.02 8.53 8.25
N LEU A 474 21.98 8.58 7.32
CA LEU A 474 22.22 9.75 6.47
C LEU A 474 21.25 9.86 5.28
N SER A 475 20.57 8.78 4.93
CA SER A 475 19.61 8.69 3.81
C SER A 475 20.18 9.29 2.51
N PRO A 476 21.26 8.71 1.96
CA PRO A 476 21.88 9.17 0.73
C PRO A 476 20.91 9.03 -0.45
N LYS A 477 21.16 9.81 -1.50
CA LYS A 477 20.60 9.51 -2.81
C LYS A 477 21.43 8.41 -3.45
N MET A 478 20.76 7.40 -3.97
CA MET A 478 21.38 6.22 -4.57
C MET A 478 21.16 6.18 -6.08
N SER A 479 22.15 5.71 -6.82
CA SER A 479 22.01 5.32 -8.23
C SER A 479 22.89 4.12 -8.55
N ALA A 480 22.53 3.36 -9.58
CA ALA A 480 23.32 2.22 -10.04
C ALA A 480 23.54 2.28 -11.56
N SER A 481 24.52 1.53 -12.07
CA SER A 481 24.73 1.38 -13.51
C SER A 481 23.54 0.73 -14.20
N THR A 482 22.95 -0.29 -13.57
CA THR A 482 21.71 -0.96 -13.95
C THR A 482 21.02 -1.49 -12.70
N GLU A 483 19.73 -1.81 -12.80
CA GLU A 483 18.98 -2.46 -11.73
C GLU A 483 17.86 -3.33 -12.31
N HIS A 484 17.54 -4.43 -11.65
CA HIS A 484 16.39 -5.25 -11.99
C HIS A 484 15.10 -4.70 -11.37
N GLU A 485 13.96 -4.96 -12.00
CA GLU A 485 12.64 -4.62 -11.46
C GLU A 485 12.49 -5.21 -10.04
N ASN A 486 12.19 -4.36 -9.05
CA ASN A 486 12.07 -4.66 -7.62
C ASN A 486 13.38 -4.82 -6.82
N PHE A 487 14.58 -4.64 -7.41
CA PHE A 487 15.87 -4.75 -6.71
C PHE A 487 16.73 -3.50 -6.89
N TRP A 488 16.17 -2.36 -6.45
CA TRP A 488 16.70 -1.02 -6.69
C TRP A 488 17.97 -0.72 -5.89
N ALA A 489 18.75 0.26 -6.37
CA ALA A 489 19.99 0.70 -5.71
C ALA A 489 19.81 1.10 -4.23
N ILE A 490 18.65 1.64 -3.85
CA ILE A 490 18.36 2.08 -2.48
C ILE A 490 18.37 0.93 -1.47
N ASN A 491 18.03 -0.28 -1.92
CA ASN A 491 17.98 -1.47 -1.07
C ASN A 491 19.36 -1.86 -0.54
N ALA A 492 20.45 -1.39 -1.16
CA ALA A 492 21.80 -1.65 -0.67
C ALA A 492 22.20 -0.73 0.50
N THR A 493 21.33 0.16 0.97
CA THR A 493 21.62 1.12 2.06
C THR A 493 20.43 1.29 3.00
N ASP A 494 19.44 0.39 2.90
CA ASP A 494 18.21 0.45 3.69
C ASP A 494 18.35 -0.22 5.07
N ASN A 495 19.57 -0.69 5.36
CA ASN A 495 19.98 -1.40 6.55
C ASN A 495 19.38 -2.80 6.64
N ASN A 496 18.71 -3.34 5.64
CA ASN A 496 18.06 -4.64 5.69
C ASN A 496 18.76 -5.65 4.77
N PRO A 497 19.57 -6.58 5.30
CA PRO A 497 20.32 -7.54 4.48
C PRO A 497 19.44 -8.58 3.74
N GLU A 498 18.13 -8.62 4.03
CA GLU A 498 17.14 -9.43 3.30
C GLU A 498 16.66 -8.75 2.00
N THR A 499 16.79 -7.42 1.92
CA THR A 499 16.65 -6.67 0.67
C THR A 499 18.03 -6.47 0.05
N TYR A 500 18.07 -6.23 -1.26
CA TYR A 500 19.32 -6.06 -1.98
C TYR A 500 19.12 -5.26 -3.26
N TRP A 501 20.16 -4.55 -3.66
CA TRP A 501 20.31 -4.10 -5.05
C TRP A 501 20.77 -5.28 -5.90
N HIS A 502 20.31 -5.31 -7.14
CA HIS A 502 20.80 -6.25 -8.11
C HIS A 502 20.82 -5.61 -9.50
N SER A 503 21.95 -5.74 -10.21
CA SER A 503 22.07 -5.34 -11.62
C SER A 503 21.00 -6.05 -12.45
N ASN A 504 20.58 -5.46 -13.56
CA ASN A 504 19.61 -6.14 -14.43
C ASN A 504 20.19 -7.49 -14.91
N TRP A 505 19.40 -8.56 -14.82
CA TRP A 505 19.76 -9.89 -15.34
C TRP A 505 18.82 -10.37 -16.44
N ASN A 506 17.85 -9.53 -16.85
CA ASN A 506 16.98 -9.87 -17.97
C ASN A 506 17.75 -9.77 -19.30
N PRO A 507 17.51 -10.69 -20.25
CA PRO A 507 18.13 -10.62 -21.57
C PRO A 507 17.78 -9.32 -22.33
N PRO A 508 18.75 -8.66 -22.99
CA PRO A 508 20.19 -8.96 -22.94
C PRO A 508 20.81 -8.50 -21.61
N GLU A 509 21.55 -9.42 -20.97
CA GLU A 509 22.26 -9.13 -19.72
C GLU A 509 23.36 -8.07 -19.93
N PRO A 510 23.29 -6.93 -19.21
CA PRO A 510 24.34 -5.92 -19.25
C PRO A 510 25.69 -6.48 -18.75
N PRO A 511 26.82 -6.24 -19.47
CA PRO A 511 28.12 -6.73 -19.06
C PRO A 511 28.67 -5.97 -17.84
N LEU A 512 29.59 -6.60 -17.10
CA LEU A 512 30.43 -5.95 -16.10
C LEU A 512 31.34 -4.87 -16.75
N PRO A 513 31.78 -3.84 -15.99
CA PRO A 513 31.55 -3.64 -14.57
C PRO A 513 30.19 -3.03 -14.23
N HIS A 514 29.64 -3.39 -13.07
CA HIS A 514 28.45 -2.74 -12.48
C HIS A 514 28.85 -1.83 -11.34
N SER A 515 28.08 -0.77 -11.09
CA SER A 515 28.39 0.17 -10.01
C SER A 515 27.16 0.62 -9.23
N LEU A 516 27.41 0.94 -7.96
CA LEU A 516 26.48 1.53 -7.01
C LEU A 516 27.08 2.84 -6.50
N VAL A 517 26.34 3.95 -6.61
CA VAL A 517 26.78 5.29 -6.25
C VAL A 517 25.95 5.81 -5.08
N VAL A 518 26.66 6.29 -4.06
CA VAL A 518 26.14 6.97 -2.88
C VAL A 518 26.39 8.47 -3.03
N GLU A 519 25.33 9.27 -3.02
CA GLU A 519 25.38 10.74 -2.99
C GLU A 519 24.91 11.25 -1.62
N LEU A 520 25.82 11.87 -0.87
CA LEU A 520 25.55 12.46 0.44
C LEU A 520 25.13 13.93 0.32
N ARG A 521 24.36 14.43 1.30
CA ARG A 521 23.92 15.84 1.35
C ARG A 521 25.07 16.81 1.61
N LYS A 522 26.06 16.38 2.40
CA LYS A 522 27.28 17.13 2.73
C LYS A 522 28.47 16.16 2.67
N PRO A 523 29.69 16.66 2.46
CA PRO A 523 30.88 15.82 2.57
C PRO A 523 30.97 15.15 3.94
N VAL A 524 31.35 13.86 3.95
CA VAL A 524 31.54 13.06 5.16
C VAL A 524 32.93 12.46 5.13
N THR A 525 33.63 12.51 6.26
CA THR A 525 34.93 11.86 6.44
C THR A 525 34.72 10.37 6.72
N VAL A 526 35.24 9.53 5.85
CA VAL A 526 35.09 8.06 5.87
C VAL A 526 36.46 7.42 6.08
N LYS A 527 36.54 6.46 7.01
CA LYS A 527 37.73 5.65 7.32
C LYS A 527 37.70 4.27 6.66
N GLY A 528 36.55 3.85 6.17
CA GLY A 528 36.36 2.53 5.57
C GLY A 528 34.94 2.31 5.08
N PHE A 529 34.70 1.13 4.54
CA PHE A 529 33.40 0.69 4.03
C PHE A 529 33.09 -0.71 4.54
N THR A 530 31.81 -1.03 4.61
CA THR A 530 31.36 -2.42 4.73
C THR A 530 30.49 -2.79 3.55
N GLN A 531 30.58 -4.03 3.09
CA GLN A 531 29.73 -4.59 2.05
C GLN A 531 29.21 -5.94 2.56
N THR A 532 27.90 -6.13 2.53
CA THR A 532 27.24 -7.40 2.85
C THR A 532 26.63 -7.94 1.55
N PRO A 533 26.98 -9.16 1.13
CA PRO A 533 26.31 -9.82 0.01
C PRO A 533 24.81 -10.04 0.31
N ARG A 534 23.98 -10.27 -0.72
CA ARG A 534 22.61 -10.77 -0.48
C ARG A 534 22.65 -12.08 0.31
N GLN A 535 21.68 -12.31 1.18
CA GLN A 535 21.73 -13.39 2.16
C GLN A 535 21.02 -14.69 1.74
N ASP A 536 20.18 -14.63 0.71
CA ASP A 536 19.35 -15.76 0.29
C ASP A 536 20.06 -16.73 -0.70
N CYS A 537 21.04 -16.26 -1.48
CA CYS A 537 21.90 -17.10 -2.33
C CYS A 537 23.22 -16.39 -2.73
N ASN A 538 24.10 -17.05 -3.50
CA ASN A 538 25.42 -16.54 -3.90
C ASN A 538 25.43 -15.72 -5.21
N HIS A 539 24.25 -15.36 -5.66
CA HIS A 539 23.94 -14.79 -6.96
C HIS A 539 24.42 -13.33 -7.11
N GLY A 540 25.37 -13.07 -8.02
CA GLY A 540 25.90 -11.72 -8.27
C GLY A 540 26.91 -11.27 -7.21
N ARG A 541 27.47 -12.21 -6.45
CA ARG A 541 28.45 -11.89 -5.39
C ARG A 541 29.75 -11.37 -6.01
N ILE A 542 30.23 -10.25 -5.49
CA ILE A 542 31.39 -9.54 -6.02
C ILE A 542 32.67 -10.26 -5.61
N ALA A 543 33.52 -10.61 -6.58
CA ALA A 543 34.85 -11.20 -6.37
C ALA A 543 35.95 -10.12 -6.40
N GLU A 544 35.92 -9.23 -7.39
CA GLU A 544 36.87 -8.12 -7.53
C GLU A 544 36.12 -6.78 -7.54
N PHE A 545 36.61 -5.82 -6.76
CA PHE A 545 35.96 -4.52 -6.60
C PHE A 545 36.92 -3.33 -6.64
N ARG A 546 36.37 -2.17 -6.93
CA ARG A 546 36.96 -0.85 -6.66
C ARG A 546 35.98 0.04 -5.92
N ILE A 547 36.49 0.87 -5.03
CA ILE A 547 35.74 1.95 -4.38
C ILE A 547 36.37 3.27 -4.78
N HIS A 548 35.53 4.20 -5.21
CA HIS A 548 35.91 5.53 -5.65
C HIS A 548 35.29 6.61 -4.78
N SER A 549 35.96 7.75 -4.65
CA SER A 549 35.39 8.98 -4.08
C SER A 549 35.31 10.09 -5.11
N SER A 550 34.35 11.00 -4.94
CA SER A 550 34.23 12.21 -5.74
C SER A 550 33.57 13.34 -4.94
N ASP A 551 33.93 14.59 -5.24
CA ASP A 551 33.29 15.77 -4.67
C ASP A 551 32.11 16.28 -5.52
N ASP A 552 32.09 15.94 -6.81
CA ASP A 552 31.15 16.46 -7.81
C ASP A 552 30.31 15.39 -8.52
N GLY A 553 30.59 14.11 -8.27
CA GLY A 553 29.93 12.96 -8.91
C GLY A 553 30.36 12.72 -10.36
N LYS A 554 31.36 13.47 -10.87
CA LYS A 554 31.84 13.41 -12.26
C LYS A 554 33.31 12.97 -12.32
N SER A 555 34.17 13.56 -11.50
CA SER A 555 35.58 13.21 -11.41
C SER A 555 35.80 12.23 -10.27
N TRP A 556 36.22 11.00 -10.60
CA TRP A 556 36.33 9.89 -9.65
C TRP A 556 37.80 9.56 -9.38
N LYS A 557 38.11 9.33 -8.10
CA LYS A 557 39.41 8.83 -7.65
C LYS A 557 39.22 7.48 -6.97
N THR A 558 39.94 6.44 -7.41
CA THR A 558 40.00 5.15 -6.71
C THR A 558 40.65 5.35 -5.34
N ILE A 559 39.96 4.92 -4.29
CA ILE A 559 40.41 5.02 -2.89
C ILE A 559 40.58 3.66 -2.22
N ALA A 560 40.01 2.59 -2.78
CA ALA A 560 40.29 1.21 -2.41
C ALA A 560 40.04 0.28 -3.59
N GLU A 561 40.74 -0.84 -3.63
CA GLU A 561 40.50 -1.94 -4.54
C GLU A 561 40.92 -3.25 -3.90
N GLY A 562 40.37 -4.37 -4.33
CA GLY A 562 40.70 -5.66 -3.77
C GLY A 562 39.75 -6.76 -4.18
N THR A 563 39.85 -7.88 -3.47
CA THR A 563 39.00 -9.05 -3.67
C THR A 563 38.22 -9.39 -2.41
N TRP A 564 37.07 -10.03 -2.57
CA TRP A 564 36.27 -10.58 -1.49
C TRP A 564 36.10 -12.10 -1.63
N PRO A 565 36.02 -12.85 -0.51
CA PRO A 565 35.77 -14.29 -0.54
C PRO A 565 34.33 -14.60 -0.99
N ASP A 566 34.13 -15.79 -1.55
CA ASP A 566 32.79 -16.31 -1.90
C ASP A 566 32.05 -16.82 -0.66
N ASN A 567 31.61 -15.91 0.21
CA ASN A 567 30.77 -16.22 1.37
C ASN A 567 29.69 -15.15 1.62
N GLY A 568 28.76 -15.41 2.54
CA GLY A 568 27.67 -14.49 2.89
C GLY A 568 28.03 -13.44 3.94
N ASP A 569 29.29 -13.43 4.42
CA ASP A 569 29.71 -12.58 5.53
C ASP A 569 29.85 -11.12 5.09
N THR A 570 29.68 -10.20 6.04
CA THR A 570 29.98 -8.79 5.80
C THR A 570 31.48 -8.57 5.68
N GLN A 571 31.88 -8.03 4.54
CA GLN A 571 33.25 -7.66 4.22
C GLN A 571 33.54 -6.23 4.67
N ARG A 572 34.75 -5.99 5.14
CA ARG A 572 35.20 -4.66 5.59
C ARG A 572 36.42 -4.23 4.80
N VAL A 573 36.38 -3.00 4.31
CA VAL A 573 37.48 -2.33 3.63
C VAL A 573 37.92 -1.16 4.50
N THR A 574 39.18 -1.16 4.93
CA THR A 574 39.74 -0.02 5.69
C THR A 574 40.58 0.81 4.73
N LEU A 575 40.38 2.13 4.74
CA LEU A 575 41.18 3.05 3.94
C LEU A 575 42.50 3.33 4.64
N GLU A 576 43.59 3.43 3.89
CA GLU A 576 44.91 3.81 4.42
C GLU A 576 44.88 5.18 5.11
N LYS A 577 44.05 6.10 4.59
CA LYS A 577 43.82 7.44 5.15
C LYS A 577 42.33 7.77 5.06
N PRO A 578 41.75 8.45 6.06
CA PRO A 578 40.38 8.92 5.96
C PRO A 578 40.18 9.82 4.74
N VAL A 579 39.09 9.61 4.01
CA VAL A 579 38.73 10.39 2.82
C VAL A 579 37.47 11.19 3.13
N THR A 580 37.50 12.49 2.87
CA THR A 580 36.30 13.34 2.95
C THR A 580 35.79 13.59 1.55
N ALA A 581 34.56 13.17 1.27
CA ALA A 581 33.95 13.35 -0.04
C ALA A 581 32.42 13.39 0.09
N ARG A 582 31.75 13.88 -0.94
CA ARG A 582 30.28 13.87 -1.03
C ARG A 582 29.75 12.63 -1.73
N PHE A 583 30.52 12.04 -2.64
CA PHE A 583 30.13 10.88 -3.43
C PHE A 583 31.07 9.71 -3.21
N PHE A 584 30.51 8.51 -3.12
CA PHE A 584 31.25 7.26 -3.10
C PHE A 584 30.66 6.29 -4.11
N LYS A 585 31.51 5.54 -4.83
CA LYS A 585 31.06 4.56 -5.84
C LYS A 585 31.71 3.22 -5.59
N LEU A 586 30.91 2.18 -5.36
CA LEU A 586 31.33 0.77 -5.41
C LEU A 586 31.23 0.29 -6.86
N GLU A 587 32.27 -0.32 -7.38
CA GLU A 587 32.37 -0.84 -8.74
C GLU A 587 32.77 -2.32 -8.68
N SER A 588 31.89 -3.20 -9.16
CA SER A 588 32.11 -4.64 -9.29
C SER A 588 32.79 -4.93 -10.61
N LEU A 589 34.00 -5.48 -10.56
CA LEU A 589 34.81 -5.81 -11.73
C LEU A 589 34.63 -7.28 -12.15
N GLN A 590 34.42 -8.17 -11.18
CA GLN A 590 34.25 -9.61 -11.40
C GLN A 590 33.23 -10.19 -10.42
N GLU A 591 32.43 -11.14 -10.90
CA GLU A 591 31.52 -11.95 -10.09
C GLU A 591 32.15 -13.32 -9.78
N VAL A 592 31.90 -13.88 -8.59
CA VAL A 592 32.57 -15.10 -8.08
C VAL A 592 32.47 -16.33 -8.98
N ALA A 593 31.37 -16.49 -9.72
CA ALA A 593 31.13 -17.57 -10.65
C ALA A 593 31.32 -17.16 -12.13
N GLY A 594 31.95 -16.00 -12.39
CA GLY A 594 32.23 -15.48 -13.73
C GLY A 594 30.99 -14.98 -14.47
N ARG A 595 29.90 -14.70 -13.76
CA ARG A 595 28.64 -14.24 -14.36
C ARG A 595 28.65 -12.73 -14.60
N LYS A 596 27.69 -12.23 -15.38
CA LYS A 596 27.64 -10.81 -15.81
C LYS A 596 26.97 -9.87 -14.81
N TRP A 597 26.41 -10.39 -13.72
CA TRP A 597 25.52 -9.66 -12.83
C TRP A 597 26.15 -9.44 -11.47
N THR A 598 25.65 -8.43 -10.76
CA THR A 598 26.14 -8.02 -9.45
C THR A 598 24.96 -7.80 -8.51
N SER A 599 25.11 -8.20 -7.26
CA SER A 599 24.17 -7.89 -6.18
C SER A 599 24.90 -7.37 -4.94
N VAL A 600 24.21 -6.53 -4.17
CA VAL A 600 24.69 -6.01 -2.88
C VAL A 600 23.51 -5.99 -1.91
N GLY A 601 23.64 -6.72 -0.80
CA GLY A 601 22.67 -6.70 0.30
C GLY A 601 22.76 -5.39 1.05
N GLU A 602 23.94 -5.06 1.59
CA GLU A 602 24.19 -3.78 2.25
C GLU A 602 25.55 -3.20 1.86
N PHE A 603 25.63 -1.88 1.75
CA PHE A 603 26.84 -1.09 1.59
C PHE A 603 26.77 0.06 2.59
N ASP A 604 27.83 0.25 3.38
CA ASP A 604 27.85 1.29 4.40
C ASP A 604 29.24 1.93 4.54
N ILE A 605 29.27 3.13 5.12
CA ILE A 605 30.48 3.88 5.45
C ILE A 605 30.85 3.73 6.93
N VAL A 606 32.15 3.68 7.21
CA VAL A 606 32.72 3.70 8.55
C VAL A 606 33.29 5.09 8.81
N THR A 607 32.76 5.81 9.81
CA THR A 607 33.20 7.19 10.15
C THR A 607 34.06 7.26 11.41
N GLU A 608 33.97 6.25 12.28
CA GLU A 608 34.68 6.18 13.58
C GLU A 608 35.79 5.12 13.60
#